data_AF-A0A966VTR5-F1
#
_entry.id   AF-A0A966VTR5-F1
#
_cell.length_a   1.000
_cell.length_b   1.000
_cell.length_c   1.000
_cell.angle_alpha   90.00
_cell.angle_beta   90.00
_cell.angle_gamma   90.00
#
_symmetry.space_group_name_H-M   'P 1'
#
loop_
_entity.id
_entity.type
_entity.pdbx_description
1 polymer ?
#
loop_
_entity_poly.entity_id
_entity_poly.type
_entity_poly.pdbx_seq_one_letter_code
_entity_poly.pdbx_strand_id
1 'polypeptide(L)'
;MSDIDQQSMREAVLVAASARLTCRPNPWVGAVLVAHDGRRFSGFTQAVGQAHAEVEALRRAGDAARGATMYVTLEPCNHFGRTPPCTEAIIAAGVSRVVIGVEDPDARVAGSGVARLRA
;
A
#
# COMPACT_ATOMS: atom_id res chain seq x y z
N MET A 1 -7.31 -4.27 17.59
CA MET A 1 -7.43 -4.24 16.11
C MET A 1 -8.90 -4.38 15.79
N SER A 2 -9.46 -3.45 15.02
CA SER A 2 -10.90 -3.44 14.71
C SER A 2 -11.27 -4.59 13.76
N ASP A 3 -12.53 -5.05 13.76
CA ASP A 3 -13.04 -6.02 12.79
C ASP A 3 -12.85 -5.53 11.34
N ILE A 4 -12.97 -4.23 11.11
CA ILE A 4 -12.74 -3.62 9.79
C ILE A 4 -11.27 -3.72 9.35
N ASP A 5 -10.33 -3.67 10.31
CA ASP A 5 -8.90 -3.78 10.01
C ASP A 5 -8.58 -5.19 9.53
N GLN A 6 -9.10 -6.20 10.23
CA GLN A 6 -8.89 -7.59 9.86
C GLN A 6 -9.54 -7.93 8.52
N GLN A 7 -10.77 -7.47 8.29
CA GLN A 7 -11.47 -7.69 7.02
C GLN A 7 -10.72 -7.05 5.85
N SER A 8 -10.30 -5.78 6.00
CA SER A 8 -9.64 -5.04 4.93
C SER A 8 -8.22 -5.57 4.67
N MET A 9 -7.52 -6.05 5.70
CA MET A 9 -6.23 -6.73 5.50
C MET A 9 -6.39 -8.09 4.80
N ARG A 10 -7.42 -8.87 5.14
CA ARG A 10 -7.73 -10.11 4.39
C ARG A 10 -8.05 -9.81 2.92
N GLU A 11 -8.80 -8.76 2.66
CA GLU A 11 -9.06 -8.27 1.29
C GLU A 11 -7.75 -7.91 0.57
N ALA A 12 -6.84 -7.17 1.22
CA ALA A 12 -5.54 -6.82 0.66
C ALA A 12 -4.69 -8.05 0.32
N VAL A 13 -4.70 -9.09 1.16
CA VAL A 13 -4.02 -10.37 0.89
C VAL A 13 -4.60 -11.07 -0.35
N LEU A 14 -5.93 -11.07 -0.51
CA LEU A 14 -6.56 -11.65 -1.71
C LEU A 14 -6.21 -10.86 -2.96
N VAL A 15 -6.19 -9.53 -2.87
CA VAL A 15 -5.79 -8.64 -3.98
C VAL A 15 -4.34 -8.89 -4.39
N ALA A 16 -3.43 -9.10 -3.43
CA ALA A 16 -2.02 -9.40 -3.66
C ALA A 16 -1.80 -10.63 -4.56
N ALA A 17 -2.70 -11.63 -4.50
CA ALA A 17 -2.61 -12.83 -5.33
C ALA A 17 -2.66 -12.52 -6.84
N SER A 18 -3.24 -11.38 -7.24
CA SER A 18 -3.28 -10.91 -8.64
C SER A 18 -1.89 -10.58 -9.19
N ALA A 19 -0.91 -10.26 -8.32
CA ALA A 19 0.46 -9.94 -8.71
C ALA A 19 1.31 -11.18 -9.05
N ARG A 20 0.81 -12.39 -8.72
CA ARG A 20 1.59 -13.64 -8.64
C ARG A 20 2.40 -13.98 -9.89
N LEU A 21 1.83 -13.70 -11.06
CA LEU A 21 2.40 -14.06 -12.36
C LEU A 21 3.00 -12.88 -13.12
N THR A 22 2.89 -11.66 -12.59
CA THR A 22 3.14 -10.44 -13.37
C THR A 22 4.26 -9.57 -12.80
N CYS A 23 4.49 -9.58 -11.48
CA CYS A 23 5.38 -8.59 -10.85
C CYS A 23 6.80 -9.09 -10.55
N ARG A 24 7.15 -10.35 -10.87
CA ARG A 24 8.51 -10.87 -10.58
C ARG A 24 9.59 -9.97 -11.20
N PRO A 25 10.66 -9.61 -10.45
CA PRO A 25 11.08 -10.14 -9.15
C PRO A 25 10.51 -9.41 -7.92
N ASN A 26 9.62 -8.43 -8.09
CA ASN A 26 9.04 -7.67 -6.98
C ASN A 26 8.11 -8.55 -6.11
N PRO A 27 7.94 -8.23 -4.82
CA PRO A 27 7.02 -8.95 -3.94
C PRO A 27 5.56 -8.76 -4.34
N TRP A 28 4.73 -9.74 -3.98
CA TRP A 28 3.29 -9.70 -4.20
C TRP A 28 2.66 -8.87 -3.09
N VAL A 29 2.45 -7.59 -3.37
CA VAL A 29 1.82 -6.67 -2.44
C VAL A 29 0.42 -6.38 -2.94
N GLY A 30 -0.53 -6.42 -2.01
CA GLY A 30 -1.86 -5.88 -2.17
C GLY A 30 -2.09 -4.73 -1.21
N ALA A 31 -2.88 -3.76 -1.67
CA ALA A 31 -3.32 -2.60 -0.91
C ALA A 31 -4.83 -2.40 -1.08
N VAL A 32 -5.51 -2.04 0.01
CA VAL A 32 -6.91 -1.61 0.03
C VAL A 32 -6.97 -0.26 0.73
N LEU A 33 -7.65 0.70 0.12
CA LEU A 33 -7.91 2.01 0.68
C LEU A 33 -9.41 2.11 0.97
N VAL A 34 -9.75 2.46 2.21
CA VAL A 34 -11.12 2.66 2.67
C VAL A 34 -11.32 4.16 2.93
N ALA A 35 -12.10 4.80 2.07
CA ALA A 35 -12.44 6.21 2.16
C ALA A 35 -13.41 6.50 3.32
N HIS A 36 -13.52 7.77 3.72
CA HIS A 36 -14.39 8.20 4.82
C HIS A 36 -15.88 7.89 4.59
N ASP A 37 -16.30 7.85 3.32
CA ASP A 37 -17.66 7.54 2.88
C ASP A 37 -17.90 6.02 2.73
N GLY A 38 -16.91 5.19 3.08
CA GLY A 38 -16.98 3.74 3.03
C GLY A 38 -16.61 3.14 1.68
N ARG A 39 -16.33 3.94 0.63
CA ARG A 39 -15.85 3.40 -0.64
C ARG A 39 -14.50 2.72 -0.48
N ARG A 40 -14.32 1.62 -1.23
CA ARG A 40 -13.11 0.79 -1.20
C ARG A 40 -12.42 0.80 -2.55
N PHE A 41 -11.10 1.00 -2.53
CA PHE A 41 -10.26 0.99 -3.71
C PHE A 41 -9.09 0.05 -3.48
N SER A 42 -8.80 -0.83 -4.43
CA SER A 42 -7.75 -1.83 -4.26
C SER A 42 -6.74 -1.78 -5.38
N GLY A 43 -5.49 -2.11 -5.05
CA GLY A 43 -4.36 -2.17 -5.96
C GLY A 43 -3.43 -3.32 -5.61
N PHE A 44 -2.72 -3.83 -6.60
CA PHE A 44 -1.67 -4.84 -6.43
C PHE A 44 -0.42 -4.42 -7.19
N THR A 45 0.74 -4.96 -6.81
CA THR A 45 2.00 -4.69 -7.49
C THR A 45 1.89 -5.06 -8.98
N GLN A 46 2.10 -4.10 -9.86
CA GLN A 46 2.11 -4.33 -11.30
C GLN A 46 3.47 -4.87 -11.77
N ALA A 47 3.61 -5.07 -13.08
CA ALA A 47 4.87 -5.51 -13.68
C ALA A 47 6.05 -4.60 -13.31
N VAL A 48 7.27 -5.10 -13.46
CA VAL A 48 8.50 -4.39 -13.08
C VAL A 48 8.56 -3.00 -13.74
N GLY A 49 8.85 -1.98 -12.92
CA GLY A 49 8.90 -0.58 -13.37
C GLY A 49 7.53 0.11 -13.45
N GLN A 50 6.44 -0.62 -13.16
CA GLN A 50 5.10 -0.07 -13.05
C GLN A 50 4.73 0.21 -11.58
N ALA A 51 3.49 0.65 -11.36
CA ALA A 51 3.00 1.03 -10.05
C ALA A 51 3.07 -0.11 -9.02
N HIS A 52 3.46 0.25 -7.80
CA HIS A 52 3.26 -0.60 -6.62
C HIS A 52 1.78 -0.60 -6.21
N ALA A 53 1.42 -1.51 -5.29
CA ALA A 53 0.04 -1.70 -4.85
C ALA A 53 -0.59 -0.42 -4.30
N GLU A 54 0.17 0.34 -3.51
CA GLU A 54 -0.23 1.59 -2.86
C GLU A 54 -0.54 2.65 -3.92
N VAL A 55 0.36 2.83 -4.89
CA VAL A 55 0.19 3.80 -5.97
C VAL A 55 -1.01 3.45 -6.84
N GLU A 56 -1.23 2.17 -7.14
CA GLU A 56 -2.40 1.71 -7.89
C GLU A 56 -3.71 1.98 -7.13
N ALA A 57 -3.74 1.68 -5.82
CA ALA A 57 -4.90 1.96 -4.97
C ALA A 57 -5.19 3.47 -4.88
N LEU A 58 -4.15 4.29 -4.74
CA LEU A 58 -4.27 5.76 -4.70
C LEU A 58 -4.78 6.32 -6.03
N ARG A 59 -4.27 5.84 -7.16
CA ARG A 59 -4.73 6.28 -8.50
C ARG A 59 -6.21 5.97 -8.72
N ARG A 60 -6.68 4.81 -8.25
CA ARG A 60 -8.10 4.44 -8.33
C ARG A 60 -8.98 5.25 -7.40
N ALA A 61 -8.47 5.59 -6.22
CA ALA A 61 -9.19 6.39 -5.24
C ALA A 61 -9.31 7.86 -5.64
N GLY A 62 -8.28 8.42 -6.29
CA GLY A 62 -8.21 9.86 -6.58
C GLY A 62 -8.37 10.68 -5.30
N ASP A 63 -9.23 11.69 -5.35
CA ASP A 63 -9.51 12.57 -4.20
C ASP A 63 -10.13 11.84 -3.00
N ALA A 64 -10.71 10.65 -3.19
CA ALA A 64 -11.24 9.85 -2.10
C ALA A 64 -10.15 9.29 -1.16
N ALA A 65 -8.87 9.37 -1.57
CA ALA A 65 -7.75 8.97 -0.73
C ALA A 65 -7.53 9.90 0.48
N ARG A 66 -7.97 11.17 0.38
CA ARG A 66 -7.75 12.16 1.44
C ARG A 66 -8.57 11.78 2.68
N GLY A 67 -7.88 11.66 3.82
CA GLY A 67 -8.46 11.25 5.09
C GLY A 67 -8.74 9.75 5.20
N ALA A 68 -8.47 8.96 4.16
CA ALA A 68 -8.76 7.52 4.14
C ALA A 68 -7.81 6.71 5.02
N THR A 69 -8.17 5.45 5.27
CA THR A 69 -7.25 4.44 5.82
C THR A 69 -6.77 3.51 4.71
N MET A 70 -5.45 3.35 4.59
CA MET A 70 -4.84 2.35 3.71
C MET A 70 -4.43 1.10 4.49
N TYR A 71 -4.72 -0.06 3.94
CA TYR A 71 -4.31 -1.38 4.42
C TYR A 71 -3.37 -1.97 3.38
N VAL A 72 -2.12 -2.25 3.75
CA VAL A 72 -1.11 -2.75 2.82
C VAL A 72 -0.41 -3.97 3.41
N THR A 73 -0.25 -5.00 2.60
CA THR A 73 0.27 -6.31 3.04
C THR A 73 1.75 -6.30 3.44
N LEU A 74 2.54 -5.36 2.88
CA LEU A 74 3.97 -5.18 3.14
C LEU A 74 4.24 -3.70 3.44
N GLU A 75 5.27 -3.40 4.23
CA GLU A 75 5.69 -2.03 4.51
C GLU A 75 5.92 -1.22 3.22
N PRO A 76 5.35 0.01 3.12
CA PRO A 76 5.57 0.87 1.96
C PRO A 76 7.03 1.26 1.77
N CYS A 77 7.54 1.18 0.55
CA CYS A 77 8.93 1.52 0.27
C CYS A 77 9.23 3.01 0.54
N ASN A 78 10.40 3.27 1.11
CA ASN A 78 10.88 4.61 1.48
C ASN A 78 12.20 5.01 0.77
N HIS A 79 12.55 4.33 -0.32
CA HIS A 79 13.77 4.59 -1.07
C HIS A 79 13.45 4.89 -2.53
N PHE A 80 14.32 5.64 -3.20
CA PHE A 80 14.24 5.88 -4.63
C PHE A 80 14.80 4.68 -5.37
N GLY A 81 13.92 3.93 -6.04
CA GLY A 81 14.27 2.83 -6.93
C GLY A 81 14.01 3.21 -8.39
N ARG A 82 13.31 2.32 -9.11
CA ARG A 82 12.79 2.62 -10.45
C ARG A 82 11.57 3.55 -10.43
N THR A 83 10.88 3.59 -9.29
CA THR A 83 9.71 4.40 -9.01
C THR A 83 9.99 5.26 -7.76
N PRO A 84 9.31 6.43 -7.62
CA PRO A 84 9.35 7.19 -6.38
C PRO A 84 8.85 6.39 -5.17
N PRO A 85 9.25 6.74 -3.94
CA PRO A 85 8.81 6.06 -2.73
C PRO A 85 7.28 6.05 -2.56
N CYS A 86 6.73 4.93 -2.11
CA CYS A 86 5.29 4.83 -1.85
C CYS A 86 4.88 5.67 -0.64
N THR A 87 5.77 5.84 0.34
CA THR A 87 5.56 6.74 1.49
C THR A 87 5.24 8.16 1.08
N GLU A 88 5.99 8.74 0.12
CA GLU A 88 5.73 10.08 -0.40
C GLU A 88 4.37 10.16 -1.10
N ALA A 89 4.00 9.15 -1.88
CA ALA A 89 2.69 9.11 -2.55
C ALA A 89 1.53 9.04 -1.55
N ILE A 90 1.67 8.25 -0.48
CA ILE A 90 0.67 8.13 0.60
C ILE A 90 0.50 9.46 1.34
N ILE A 91 1.61 10.09 1.70
CA ILE A 91 1.62 11.39 2.39
C ILE A 91 1.00 12.48 1.51
N ALA A 92 1.42 12.56 0.24
CA ALA A 92 0.90 13.54 -0.71
C ALA A 92 -0.61 13.37 -0.98
N ALA A 93 -1.10 12.12 -0.99
CA ALA A 93 -2.52 11.82 -1.11
C ALA A 93 -3.35 12.19 0.13
N GLY A 94 -2.69 12.50 1.26
CA GLY A 94 -3.35 12.87 2.51
C GLY A 94 -4.06 11.69 3.18
N VAL A 95 -3.55 10.46 3.02
CA VAL A 95 -4.04 9.29 3.76
C VAL A 95 -3.79 9.52 5.25
N SER A 96 -4.81 9.31 6.09
CA SER A 96 -4.75 9.64 7.53
C SER A 96 -4.17 8.51 8.37
N ARG A 97 -4.31 7.27 7.92
CA ARG A 97 -3.88 6.08 8.63
C ARG A 97 -3.42 5.00 7.67
N VAL A 98 -2.31 4.35 8.00
CA VAL A 98 -1.81 3.18 7.27
C VAL A 98 -1.73 2.00 8.24
N VAL A 99 -2.31 0.87 7.84
CA VAL A 99 -2.22 -0.41 8.53
C VAL A 99 -1.35 -1.33 7.69
N ILE A 100 -0.24 -1.79 8.28
CA ILE A 100 0.78 -2.57 7.59
C ILE A 100 0.68 -4.02 8.08
N GLY A 101 0.65 -4.97 7.15
CA GLY A 101 0.57 -6.40 7.46
C GLY A 101 1.89 -6.93 8.05
N VAL A 102 2.98 -6.72 7.32
CA VAL A 102 4.33 -7.18 7.72
C VAL A 102 5.34 -6.08 7.41
N GLU A 103 6.30 -5.87 8.31
CA GLU A 103 7.45 -5.00 8.08
C GLU A 103 8.36 -5.60 6.98
N ASP A 104 8.99 -4.76 6.16
CA ASP A 104 9.79 -5.29 5.04
C ASP A 104 11.06 -5.97 5.60
N PRO A 105 11.30 -7.26 5.30
CA PRO A 105 12.52 -7.95 5.74
C PRO A 105 13.78 -7.44 5.01
N ASP A 106 13.64 -6.68 3.93
CA ASP A 106 14.77 -6.08 3.22
C ASP A 106 15.43 -5.01 4.09
N ALA A 107 16.72 -5.18 4.41
CA ALA A 107 17.48 -4.24 5.24
C ALA A 107 17.53 -2.81 4.68
N ARG A 108 17.21 -2.60 3.39
CA ARG A 108 17.11 -1.28 2.76
C ARG A 108 15.81 -0.55 3.10
N VAL A 109 14.79 -1.27 3.56
CA VAL A 109 13.46 -0.74 3.87
C VAL A 109 13.14 -0.90 5.35
N ALA A 110 13.49 -2.03 5.96
CA ALA A 110 13.13 -2.44 7.32
C ALA A 110 12.91 -1.29 8.30
N GLY A 111 11.64 -0.93 8.51
CA GLY A 111 11.18 0.08 9.47
C GLY A 111 11.32 1.55 9.04
N SER A 112 12.05 1.85 7.96
CA SER A 112 12.23 3.22 7.45
C SER A 112 10.94 3.79 6.85
N GLY A 113 10.10 2.95 6.24
CA GLY A 113 8.80 3.36 5.70
C GLY A 113 7.79 3.61 6.81
N VAL A 114 7.76 2.74 7.82
CA VAL A 114 6.97 2.96 9.03
C VAL A 114 7.37 4.26 9.72
N ALA A 115 8.69 4.50 9.88
CA ALA A 115 9.20 5.72 10.50
C ALA A 115 8.80 6.98 9.72
N ARG A 116 8.90 6.96 8.38
CA ARG A 116 8.50 8.08 7.53
C ARG A 116 7.01 8.41 7.65
N LEU A 117 6.14 7.40 7.75
CA LEU A 117 4.69 7.59 7.86
C LEU A 117 4.23 8.06 9.25
N ARG A 118 5.09 7.97 10.26
CA ARG A 118 4.80 8.44 11.63
C ARG A 118 5.30 9.86 11.91
N ALA A 119 6.20 10.39 11.08
CA ALA A 119 6.81 11.71 11.23
C ALA A 119 5.88 12.82 10.76
#